data_AF-A0A396HFT3-F1
#
_entry.id   AF-A0A396HFT3-F1
#
_cell.length_a   1.000
_cell.length_b   1.000
_cell.length_c   1.000
_cell.angle_alpha   90.00
_cell.angle_beta   90.00
_cell.angle_gamma   90.00
#
_symmetry.space_group_name_H-M   'P 1'
#
loop_
_entity.id
_entity.type
_entity.pdbx_description
1 polymer ?
#
loop_
_entity_poly.entity_id
_entity_poly.type
_entity_poly.pdbx_seq_one_letter_code
_entity_poly.pdbx_strand_id
1 'polypeptide(L)'
;MFKVAEGATTLYIEQLRGVQYITDRGAQQLSVDIDYLSNVLSALSMPIPAVLATFHSCLSTSRDQLKDLVKTDSANQLDLPTANLVCKMRRVNLDS
;
A
#
# COMPACT_ATOMS: atom_id res chain seq x y z
N MET A 1 -4.14 -17.62 -18.02
CA MET A 1 -3.04 -16.79 -17.50
C MET A 1 -3.49 -15.88 -16.34
N PHE A 2 -4.69 -15.29 -16.39
CA PHE A 2 -5.27 -14.44 -15.33
C PHE A 2 -5.21 -15.00 -13.90
N LYS A 3 -5.51 -16.29 -13.70
CA LYS A 3 -5.52 -16.91 -12.35
C LYS A 3 -4.15 -16.90 -11.64
N VAL A 4 -3.04 -16.91 -12.40
CA VAL A 4 -1.70 -16.89 -11.82
C VAL A 4 -1.36 -15.49 -11.30
N ALA A 5 -1.64 -14.46 -12.09
CA ALA A 5 -1.41 -13.07 -11.69
C ALA A 5 -2.31 -12.66 -10.52
N GLU A 6 -3.57 -13.12 -10.49
CA GLU A 6 -4.50 -12.91 -9.39
C GLU A 6 -3.99 -13.59 -8.10
N GLY A 7 -3.60 -14.87 -8.18
CA GLY A 7 -3.04 -15.60 -7.05
C GLY A 7 -1.74 -14.98 -6.52
N ALA A 8 -0.83 -14.58 -7.41
CA ALA A 8 0.41 -13.91 -7.03
C ALA A 8 0.15 -12.55 -6.35
N THR A 9 -0.79 -11.76 -6.87
CA THR A 9 -1.19 -10.48 -6.27
C THR A 9 -1.79 -10.69 -4.87
N THR A 10 -2.60 -11.73 -4.71
CA THR A 10 -3.20 -12.08 -3.41
C THR A 10 -2.13 -12.44 -2.39
N LEU A 11 -1.19 -13.33 -2.76
CA LEU A 11 -0.07 -13.70 -1.89
C LEU A 11 0.80 -12.49 -1.54
N TYR A 12 1.08 -11.62 -2.52
CA TYR A 12 1.86 -10.41 -2.27
C TYR A 12 1.18 -9.49 -1.24
N ILE A 13 -0.13 -9.27 -1.36
CA ILE A 13 -0.92 -8.49 -0.39
C ILE A 13 -0.88 -9.12 1.01
N GLU A 14 -0.95 -10.45 1.12
CA GLU A 14 -0.83 -11.15 2.39
C GLU A 14 0.55 -10.94 3.03
N GLN A 15 1.63 -11.00 2.24
CA GLN A 15 2.97 -10.72 2.74
C GLN A 15 3.13 -9.27 3.19
N LEU A 16 2.60 -8.30 2.44
CA LEU A 16 2.59 -6.89 2.85
C LEU A 16 1.90 -6.69 4.21
N ARG A 17 0.75 -7.35 4.42
CA ARG A 17 0.01 -7.29 5.68
C ARG A 17 0.75 -7.92 6.85
N GLY A 18 1.66 -8.86 6.59
CA GLY A 18 2.49 -9.51 7.60
C GLY A 18 3.66 -8.66 8.11
N VAL A 19 3.99 -7.55 7.44
CA VAL A 19 5.09 -6.67 7.86
C VAL A 19 4.71 -5.92 9.13
N GLN A 20 5.47 -6.11 10.20
CA GLN A 20 5.19 -5.47 11.50
C GLN A 20 5.78 -4.06 11.62
N TYR A 21 6.94 -3.84 11.00
CA TYR A 21 7.66 -2.57 11.07
C TYR A 21 8.43 -2.34 9.78
N ILE A 22 8.44 -1.09 9.31
CA ILE A 22 9.17 -0.68 8.12
C ILE A 22 9.89 0.65 8.33
N THR A 23 11.14 0.72 7.86
CA THR A 23 11.93 1.96 7.85
C THR A 23 11.48 2.87 6.71
N ASP A 24 11.88 4.14 6.71
CA ASP A 24 11.53 5.04 5.59
C ASP A 24 12.15 4.59 4.27
N ARG A 25 13.40 4.12 4.32
CA ARG A 25 14.03 3.50 3.16
C ARG A 25 13.28 2.28 2.68
N GLY A 26 12.88 1.39 3.60
CA GLY A 26 12.08 0.21 3.27
C GLY A 26 10.74 0.58 2.65
N ALA A 27 10.07 1.61 3.15
CA ALA A 27 8.80 2.09 2.61
C ALA A 27 8.96 2.58 1.16
N GLN A 28 10.00 3.38 0.87
CA GLN A 28 10.28 3.87 -0.48
C GLN A 28 10.65 2.73 -1.45
N GLN A 29 11.45 1.75 -0.99
CA GLN A 29 11.76 0.58 -1.82
C GLN A 29 10.48 -0.22 -2.14
N LEU A 30 9.66 -0.48 -1.13
CA LEU A 30 8.44 -1.24 -1.29
C LEU A 30 7.39 -0.51 -2.14
N SER A 31 7.32 0.83 -2.09
CA SER A 31 6.45 1.58 -3.01
C SER A 31 6.87 1.41 -4.47
N VAL A 32 8.18 1.38 -4.76
CA VAL A 32 8.66 1.13 -6.13
C VAL A 32 8.32 -0.29 -6.59
N ASP A 33 8.46 -1.29 -5.70
CA ASP A 33 8.08 -2.67 -6.00
C ASP A 33 6.57 -2.81 -6.28
N ILE A 34 5.73 -2.09 -5.52
CA ILE A 34 4.29 -2.05 -5.73
C ILE A 34 3.93 -1.35 -7.04
N ASP A 35 4.59 -0.24 -7.38
CA ASP A 35 4.37 0.46 -8.65
C ASP A 35 4.72 -0.45 -9.84
N TYR A 36 5.85 -1.15 -9.76
CA TYR A 36 6.23 -2.15 -10.76
C TYR A 36 5.16 -3.24 -10.91
N LEU A 37 4.68 -3.82 -9.81
CA LEU A 37 3.60 -4.82 -9.85
C LEU A 37 2.32 -4.24 -10.45
N SER A 38 1.96 -3.00 -10.10
CA SER A 38 0.77 -2.32 -10.62
C SER A 38 0.84 -2.08 -12.13
N ASN A 39 2.01 -1.74 -12.64
CA ASN A 39 2.27 -1.63 -14.09
C ASN A 39 2.15 -2.99 -14.79
N VAL A 40 2.65 -4.08 -14.18
CA VAL A 40 2.46 -5.43 -14.70
C VAL A 40 0.98 -5.82 -14.75
N LEU A 41 0.21 -5.56 -13.70
CA LEU A 41 -1.23 -5.84 -13.67
C LEU A 41 -1.98 -5.06 -14.75
N SER A 42 -1.65 -3.77 -14.90
CA SER A 42 -2.24 -2.91 -15.93
C SER A 42 -1.93 -3.42 -17.34
N ALA A 43 -0.69 -3.85 -17.61
CA ALA A 43 -0.29 -4.44 -18.88
C ALA A 43 -1.01 -5.76 -19.21
N LEU A 44 -1.46 -6.48 -18.18
CA LEU A 44 -2.29 -7.68 -18.29
C LEU A 44 -3.81 -7.36 -18.34
N SER A 45 -4.18 -6.08 -18.41
CA SER A 45 -5.57 -5.61 -18.32
C SER A 45 -6.30 -6.07 -17.05
N MET A 46 -5.56 -6.19 -15.95
CA MET A 46 -6.10 -6.52 -14.63
C MET A 46 -6.28 -5.26 -13.79
N PRO A 47 -7.39 -5.11 -13.05
CA PRO A 47 -7.57 -3.99 -12.15
C PRO A 47 -6.56 -4.05 -11.01
N ILE A 48 -6.04 -2.90 -10.60
CA ILE A 48 -5.18 -2.78 -9.42
C ILE A 48 -6.08 -2.87 -8.17
N PRO A 49 -5.85 -3.82 -7.25
CA PRO A 49 -6.65 -3.92 -6.03
C PRO A 49 -6.52 -2.66 -5.17
N ALA A 50 -7.63 -2.17 -4.60
CA ALA A 50 -7.64 -0.97 -3.76
C ALA A 50 -6.67 -1.06 -2.56
N VAL A 51 -6.50 -2.26 -2.00
CA VAL A 51 -5.52 -2.54 -0.94
C VAL A 51 -4.10 -2.25 -1.41
N LEU A 52 -3.73 -2.71 -2.61
CA LEU A 52 -2.41 -2.51 -3.18
C LEU A 52 -2.17 -1.03 -3.53
N ALA A 53 -3.17 -0.37 -4.11
CA ALA A 53 -3.14 1.06 -4.38
C ALA A 53 -2.97 1.89 -3.08
N THR A 54 -3.64 1.51 -2.00
CA THR A 54 -3.52 2.17 -0.70
C THR A 54 -2.13 1.97 -0.09
N PHE A 55 -1.57 0.74 -0.16
CA PHE A 55 -0.18 0.50 0.25
C PHE A 55 0.78 1.40 -0.54
N HIS A 56 0.61 1.50 -1.87
CA HIS A 56 1.44 2.37 -2.70
C HIS A 56 1.38 3.84 -2.26
N SER A 57 0.17 4.40 -2.13
CA SER A 57 -0.01 5.80 -1.74
C SER A 57 0.58 6.09 -0.36
N CYS A 58 0.34 5.22 0.63
CA CYS A 58 0.84 5.42 1.98
C CYS A 58 2.35 5.20 2.14
N LEU A 59 2.96 4.31 1.35
CA LEU A 59 4.40 4.02 1.42
C LEU A 59 5.24 5.03 0.63
N SER A 60 4.71 5.54 -0.49
CA SER A 60 5.36 6.60 -1.28
C SER A 60 5.34 7.96 -0.59
N THR A 61 4.34 8.22 0.25
CA THR A 61 4.22 9.46 1.03
C THR A 61 5.27 9.55 2.14
N SER A 62 5.80 10.74 2.41
CA SER A 62 6.73 10.94 3.54
C SER A 62 6.06 10.63 4.89
N ARG A 63 6.83 10.22 5.91
CA ARG A 63 6.24 9.83 7.21
C ARG A 63 5.45 10.99 7.83
N ASP A 64 5.97 12.21 7.72
CA ASP A 64 5.39 13.40 8.33
C ASP A 64 4.06 13.81 7.68
N GLN A 65 3.90 13.55 6.38
CA GLN A 65 2.67 13.87 5.62
C GLN A 65 1.64 12.73 5.62
N LEU A 66 2.03 11.52 6.03
CA LEU A 66 1.16 10.34 5.97
C LEU A 66 -0.12 10.53 6.80
N LYS A 67 -0.02 11.20 7.95
CA LYS A 67 -1.18 11.48 8.80
C LYS A 67 -2.20 12.37 8.09
N ASP A 68 -1.72 13.42 7.44
CA ASP A 68 -2.58 14.37 6.71
C ASP A 68 -3.23 13.69 5.52
N LEU A 69 -2.47 12.89 4.76
CA LEU A 69 -3.00 12.07 3.66
C LEU A 69 -4.16 11.19 4.15
N VAL A 70 -3.97 10.44 5.24
CA VAL A 70 -5.01 9.55 5.78
C VAL A 70 -6.21 10.35 6.26
N LYS A 71 -6.03 11.50 6.92
CA LYS A 71 -7.16 12.33 7.39
C LYS A 71 -7.94 12.97 6.22
N THR A 72 -7.27 13.38 5.15
CA THR A 72 -7.90 14.05 4.00
C THR A 72 -8.59 13.06 3.05
N ASP A 73 -8.00 11.89 2.82
CA ASP A 73 -8.43 10.95 1.77
C ASP A 73 -9.14 9.69 2.30
N SER A 74 -9.31 9.57 3.63
CA SER A 74 -10.06 8.45 4.23
C SER A 74 -11.55 8.41 3.87
N ALA A 75 -12.08 9.47 3.25
CA ALA A 75 -13.47 9.52 2.78
C ALA A 75 -13.67 9.13 1.31
N ASN A 76 -12.60 9.03 0.50
CA ASN A 76 -12.74 8.92 -0.95
C ASN A 76 -12.04 7.70 -1.57
N GLN A 77 -10.71 7.59 -1.47
CA GLN A 77 -9.95 6.63 -2.31
C GLN A 77 -9.17 5.58 -1.54
N LEU A 78 -8.87 5.83 -0.26
CA LEU A 78 -8.05 4.92 0.53
C LEU A 78 -8.88 3.81 1.18
N ASP A 79 -8.36 2.58 1.11
CA ASP A 79 -8.81 1.50 1.97
C ASP A 79 -8.36 1.78 3.41
N LEU A 80 -9.27 2.31 4.24
CA LEU A 80 -8.97 2.76 5.59
C LEU A 80 -8.30 1.69 6.49
N PRO A 81 -8.71 0.40 6.47
CA PRO A 81 -8.01 -0.65 7.20
C PRO A 81 -6.53 -0.77 6.80
N THR A 82 -6.22 -0.73 5.50
CA THR A 82 -4.85 -0.78 4.99
C THR A 82 -4.08 0.49 5.33
N ALA A 83 -4.68 1.68 5.19
CA ALA A 83 -4.04 2.94 5.56
C ALA A 83 -3.64 2.96 7.05
N ASN A 84 -4.55 2.52 7.94
CA ASN A 84 -4.28 2.39 9.37
C ASN A 84 -3.18 1.38 9.67
N LEU A 85 -3.13 0.27 8.93
CA LEU A 85 -2.06 -0.71 9.04
C LEU A 85 -0.71 -0.10 8.67
N VAL A 86 -0.61 0.62 7.54
CA VAL A 86 0.64 1.28 7.12
C VAL A 86 1.08 2.33 8.15
N CYS A 87 0.15 3.11 8.71
CA CYS A 87 0.47 4.04 9.81
C CYS A 87 1.10 3.33 11.01
N LYS A 88 0.54 2.17 11.42
CA LYS A 88 1.12 1.35 12.49
C LYS A 88 2.51 0.82 12.13
N MET A 89 2.68 0.25 10.93
CA MET A 89 3.96 -0.25 10.42
C MET A 89 5.05 0.82 10.42
N ARG A 90 4.67 2.07 10.11
CA ARG A 90 5.57 3.23 10.03
C ARG A 90 5.67 4.03 11.33
N ARG A 91 5.00 3.59 12.40
CA ARG A 91 4.95 4.23 13.72
C ARG A 91 4.41 5.68 13.69
N VAL A 92 3.39 5.92 12.88
CA VAL A 92 2.67 7.20 12.82
C VAL A 92 1.46 7.16 13.76
N ASN A 93 1.37 8.14 14.67
CA ASN A 93 0.25 8.26 15.60
C ASN A 93 -0.89 9.10 14.99
N LEU A 94 -2.03 8.46 14.77
CA LEU A 94 -3.22 9.09 14.18
C LEU A 94 -4.08 9.85 15.20
N ASP A 95 -3.98 9.53 16.50
CA ASP A 95 -4.83 10.06 17.58
C ASP A 95 -4.37 11.42 18.14
N SER A 96 -3.27 11.97 17.60
CA SER A 96 -2.72 13.27 18.03
C SER A 96 -3.27 14.47 17.27
#